data_AF-A0A9X8BKE6-F1
#
_entry.id   AF-A0A9X8BKE6-F1
#
_cell.length_a   1.000
_cell.length_b   1.000
_cell.length_c   1.000
_cell.angle_alpha   90.00
_cell.angle_beta   90.00
_cell.angle_gamma   90.00
#
_symmetry.space_group_name_H-M   'P 1'
#
loop_
_entity.id
_entity.type
_entity.pdbx_description
1 polymer ?
#
loop_
_entity_poly.entity_id
_entity_poly.type
_entity_poly.pdbx_seq_one_letter_code
_entity_poly.pdbx_strand_id
1 'polypeptide(L)'
;MAETRVRQRLSREDRYSQLVDVAWHIIRQEGTEALTLGHLAELAGVTKPVVYDHFTSRSGLLAALYREYDQRQNRKMDDALAKTAPELAARASVIATAYIECVLFQGREMPSLLAALAGTPELETIRREYAVDFIGKCRTLFAPFCGEPLRDAPLWAMLGAAEGLAWAAVQGAISESQAKEELCAVIIAMVRATLPRG
;
A
#
# COMPACT_ATOMS: atom_id res chain seq x y z
N MET A 1 -31.14 -39.17 -0.13
CA MET A 1 -30.14 -39.23 -1.22
C MET A 1 -29.26 -37.99 -1.06
N ALA A 2 -27.99 -38.17 -0.71
CA ALA A 2 -27.06 -37.05 -0.52
C ALA A 2 -26.33 -36.82 -1.85
N GLU A 3 -26.60 -35.68 -2.50
CA GLU A 3 -25.82 -35.24 -3.65
C GLU A 3 -24.41 -34.89 -3.18
N THR A 4 -23.45 -35.74 -3.53
CA THR A 4 -22.03 -35.45 -3.41
C THR A 4 -21.71 -34.27 -4.33
N ARG A 5 -21.74 -33.04 -3.79
CA ARG A 5 -21.16 -31.87 -4.45
C ARG A 5 -19.69 -32.17 -4.73
N VAL A 6 -19.38 -32.47 -5.98
CA VAL A 6 -18.00 -32.59 -6.47
C VAL A 6 -17.31 -31.27 -6.11
N ARG A 7 -16.39 -31.30 -5.13
CA ARG A 7 -15.58 -30.13 -4.76
C ARG A 7 -14.79 -29.71 -5.99
N GLN A 8 -15.28 -28.70 -6.68
CA GLN A 8 -14.63 -28.14 -7.86
C GLN A 8 -13.26 -27.61 -7.42
N ARG A 9 -12.20 -28.10 -8.07
CA ARG A 9 -10.83 -27.72 -7.74
C ARG A 9 -10.65 -26.26 -8.10
N LEU A 10 -10.46 -25.39 -7.09
CA LEU A 10 -10.14 -23.98 -7.30
C LEU A 10 -8.87 -23.85 -8.15
N SER A 11 -8.84 -22.80 -8.97
CA SER A 11 -7.60 -22.39 -9.63
C SER A 11 -6.57 -21.96 -8.57
N ARG A 12 -5.30 -21.87 -8.97
CA ARG A 12 -4.24 -21.38 -8.06
C ARG A 12 -4.52 -19.96 -7.58
N GLU A 13 -5.08 -19.11 -8.45
CA GLU A 13 -5.42 -17.73 -8.12
C GLU A 13 -6.61 -17.64 -7.17
N ASP A 14 -7.70 -18.37 -7.43
CA ASP A 14 -8.86 -18.41 -6.52
C ASP A 14 -8.46 -18.95 -5.15
N ARG A 15 -7.55 -19.93 -5.11
CA ARG A 15 -7.00 -20.45 -3.86
C ARG A 15 -6.20 -19.38 -3.12
N TYR A 16 -5.36 -18.63 -3.82
CA TYR A 16 -4.58 -17.54 -3.22
C TYR A 16 -5.51 -16.49 -2.63
N SER A 17 -6.53 -16.04 -3.38
CA SER A 17 -7.53 -15.07 -2.92
C SER A 17 -8.28 -15.58 -1.67
N GLN A 18 -8.70 -16.85 -1.68
CA GLN A 18 -9.33 -17.47 -0.51
C GLN A 18 -8.41 -17.42 0.72
N LEU A 19 -7.13 -17.79 0.57
CA LEU A 19 -6.19 -17.79 1.69
C LEU A 19 -5.92 -16.39 2.23
N VAL A 20 -5.83 -15.39 1.34
CA VAL A 20 -5.70 -13.98 1.73
C VAL A 20 -6.92 -13.51 2.53
N ASP A 21 -8.13 -13.85 2.08
CA ASP A 21 -9.38 -13.47 2.76
C ASP A 21 -9.48 -14.11 4.15
N VAL A 22 -9.13 -15.39 4.28
CA VAL A 22 -9.08 -16.08 5.58
C VAL A 22 -8.01 -15.47 6.48
N ALA A 23 -6.84 -15.14 5.95
CA ALA A 23 -5.78 -14.51 6.73
C ALA A 23 -6.21 -13.12 7.26
N TRP A 24 -6.88 -12.30 6.44
CA TRP A 24 -7.48 -11.05 6.92
C TRP A 24 -8.56 -11.28 7.97
N HIS A 25 -9.36 -12.34 7.85
CA HIS A 25 -10.34 -12.72 8.86
C HIS A 25 -9.67 -13.05 10.21
N ILE A 26 -8.61 -13.85 10.21
CA ILE A 26 -7.82 -14.17 11.42
C ILE A 26 -7.28 -12.90 12.06
N ILE A 27 -6.64 -12.01 11.29
CA ILE A 27 -6.09 -10.76 11.83
C ILE A 27 -7.19 -9.92 12.49
N ARG A 28 -8.37 -9.84 11.88
CA ARG A 28 -9.50 -9.04 12.39
C ARG A 28 -10.15 -9.61 13.65
N GLN A 29 -10.28 -10.93 13.73
CA GLN A 29 -10.98 -11.59 14.83
C GLN A 29 -10.07 -11.96 16.00
N GLU A 30 -8.82 -12.34 15.70
CA GLU A 30 -7.89 -12.97 16.65
C GLU A 30 -6.56 -12.22 16.78
N GLY A 31 -6.28 -11.27 15.89
CA GLY A 31 -5.06 -10.47 15.88
C GLY A 31 -3.92 -11.06 15.04
N THR A 32 -2.92 -10.23 14.74
CA THR A 32 -1.79 -10.58 13.87
C THR A 32 -0.94 -11.75 14.41
N GLU A 33 -0.86 -11.93 15.73
CA GLU A 33 -0.08 -13.01 16.36
C GLU A 33 -0.72 -14.39 16.16
N ALA A 34 -2.05 -14.47 16.05
CA ALA A 34 -2.74 -15.72 15.74
C ALA A 34 -2.47 -16.19 14.30
N LEU A 35 -2.02 -15.31 13.41
CA LEU A 35 -1.76 -15.65 12.01
C LEU A 35 -0.48 -16.49 11.87
N THR A 36 -0.70 -17.80 11.75
CA THR A 36 0.32 -18.78 11.39
C THR A 36 -0.12 -19.57 10.14
N LEU A 37 0.84 -20.15 9.41
CA LEU A 37 0.54 -21.00 8.25
C LEU A 37 -0.35 -22.20 8.62
N GLY A 38 -0.17 -22.74 9.83
CA GLY A 38 -0.97 -23.84 10.36
C GLY A 38 -2.41 -23.42 10.65
N HIS A 39 -2.59 -22.33 11.40
CA HIS A 39 -3.91 -21.78 11.71
C HIS A 39 -4.68 -21.37 10.46
N LEU A 40 -3.98 -20.77 9.49
CA LEU A 40 -4.54 -20.44 8.19
C LEU A 40 -5.02 -21.70 7.43
N ALA A 41 -4.25 -22.78 7.44
CA ALA A 41 -4.64 -24.04 6.79
C ALA A 41 -5.91 -24.62 7.43
N GLU A 42 -5.95 -24.66 8.76
CA GLU A 42 -7.07 -25.16 9.54
C GLU A 42 -8.34 -24.35 9.26
N LEU A 43 -8.28 -23.01 9.35
CA LEU A 43 -9.45 -22.16 9.14
C LEU A 43 -9.91 -22.11 7.67
N ALA A 44 -8.97 -22.20 6.71
CA ALA A 44 -9.30 -22.25 5.28
C ALA A 44 -9.80 -23.63 4.81
N GLY A 45 -9.75 -24.65 5.68
CA GLY A 45 -10.17 -26.02 5.36
C GLY A 45 -9.30 -26.69 4.30
N VAL A 46 -8.00 -26.37 4.28
CA VAL A 46 -7.00 -26.93 3.36
C VAL A 46 -5.90 -27.66 4.12
N THR A 47 -5.13 -28.49 3.42
CA THR A 47 -3.98 -29.14 4.04
C THR A 47 -2.83 -28.13 4.18
N LYS A 48 -1.97 -28.33 5.20
CA LYS A 48 -0.77 -27.49 5.39
C LYS A 48 0.06 -27.33 4.11
N PRO A 49 0.40 -28.40 3.35
CA PRO A 49 1.17 -28.27 2.11
C PRO A 49 0.60 -27.25 1.12
N VAL A 50 -0.73 -27.15 0.98
CA VAL A 50 -1.37 -26.17 0.09
C VAL A 50 -1.02 -24.74 0.51
N VAL A 51 -0.99 -24.44 1.81
CA VAL A 51 -0.61 -23.11 2.29
C VAL A 51 0.88 -22.85 2.06
N TYR A 52 1.74 -23.84 2.30
CA TYR A 52 3.19 -23.73 2.06
C TYR A 52 3.55 -23.54 0.57
N ASP A 53 2.73 -24.05 -0.36
CA ASP A 53 2.87 -23.82 -1.81
C ASP A 53 2.62 -22.35 -2.22
N HIS A 54 1.90 -21.60 -1.37
CA HIS A 54 1.59 -20.17 -1.57
C HIS A 54 2.48 -19.25 -0.74
N PHE A 55 2.81 -19.64 0.49
CA PHE A 55 3.52 -18.81 1.46
C PHE A 55 4.66 -19.61 2.11
N THR A 56 5.89 -19.19 1.85
CA THR A 56 7.10 -19.88 2.33
C THR A 56 7.35 -19.71 3.83
N SER A 57 6.86 -18.63 4.43
CA SER A 57 7.04 -18.31 5.85
C SER A 57 5.89 -17.45 6.37
N ARG A 58 5.77 -17.28 7.70
CA ARG A 58 4.83 -16.32 8.32
C ARG A 58 5.11 -14.90 7.82
N SER A 59 6.38 -14.49 7.78
CA SER A 59 6.79 -13.19 7.24
C SER A 59 6.41 -13.05 5.76
N GLY A 60 6.56 -14.12 4.96
CA GLY A 60 6.12 -14.16 3.56
C GLY A 60 4.60 -14.02 3.40
N LEU A 61 3.81 -14.60 4.29
CA LEU A 61 2.36 -14.42 4.34
C LEU A 61 1.99 -12.98 4.72
N LEU A 62 2.57 -12.42 5.78
CA LEU A 62 2.35 -11.03 6.17
C LEU A 62 2.73 -10.05 5.06
N ALA A 63 3.86 -10.30 4.39
CA ALA A 63 4.32 -9.54 3.23
C ALA A 63 3.34 -9.60 2.04
N ALA A 64 2.74 -10.77 1.79
CA ALA A 64 1.72 -10.93 0.76
C ALA A 64 0.45 -10.13 1.08
N LEU A 65 0.02 -10.11 2.34
CA LEU A 65 -1.12 -9.30 2.79
C LEU A 65 -0.84 -7.80 2.67
N TYR A 66 0.37 -7.35 3.00
CA TYR A 66 0.76 -5.95 2.80
C TYR A 66 0.67 -5.54 1.32
N ARG A 67 1.25 -6.35 0.41
CA ARG A 67 1.19 -6.06 -1.03
C ARG A 67 -0.24 -6.00 -1.55
N GLU A 68 -1.11 -6.87 -1.05
CA GLU A 68 -2.51 -6.89 -1.43
C GLU A 68 -3.25 -5.62 -0.97
N TYR A 69 -2.97 -5.18 0.25
CA TYR A 69 -3.47 -3.91 0.76
C TYR A 69 -2.97 -2.72 -0.07
N ASP A 70 -1.67 -2.66 -0.35
CA ASP A 70 -1.06 -1.59 -1.14
C ASP A 70 -1.68 -1.52 -2.55
N GLN A 71 -1.86 -2.65 -3.21
CA GLN A 71 -2.54 -2.72 -4.51
C GLN A 71 -3.97 -2.18 -4.45
N ARG A 72 -4.73 -2.47 -3.38
CA ARG A 72 -6.08 -1.90 -3.19
C ARG A 72 -6.04 -0.38 -3.06
N GLN A 73 -5.07 0.17 -2.31
CA GLN A 73 -4.94 1.62 -2.14
C GLN A 73 -4.47 2.31 -3.42
N ASN A 74 -3.52 1.71 -4.13
CA ASN A 74 -3.04 2.21 -5.42
C ASN A 74 -4.16 2.30 -6.46
N ARG A 75 -5.04 1.30 -6.53
CA ARG A 75 -6.23 1.35 -7.41
C ARG A 75 -7.18 2.49 -7.06
N LYS A 76 -7.47 2.72 -5.77
CA LYS A 76 -8.30 3.86 -5.35
C LYS A 76 -7.69 5.19 -5.75
N MET A 77 -6.37 5.32 -5.61
CA MET A 77 -5.64 6.51 -6.03
C MET A 77 -5.70 6.69 -7.56
N ASP A 78 -5.54 5.60 -8.34
CA ASP A 78 -5.68 5.64 -9.80
C ASP A 78 -7.09 6.07 -10.24
N ASP A 79 -8.13 5.51 -9.62
CA ASP A 79 -9.52 5.86 -9.89
C ASP A 79 -9.82 7.34 -9.57
N ALA A 80 -9.24 7.86 -8.48
CA ALA A 80 -9.36 9.27 -8.12
C ALA A 80 -8.65 10.17 -9.13
N LEU A 81 -7.43 9.82 -9.54
CA LEU A 81 -6.66 10.56 -10.54
C LEU A 81 -7.35 10.56 -11.91
N ALA A 82 -7.95 9.45 -12.32
CA ALA A 82 -8.68 9.34 -13.59
C ALA A 82 -9.89 10.29 -13.68
N LYS A 83 -10.51 10.63 -12.53
CA LYS A 83 -11.66 11.53 -12.43
C LYS A 83 -11.26 12.99 -12.20
N THR A 84 -9.97 13.27 -12.06
CA THR A 84 -9.45 14.59 -11.71
C THR A 84 -8.99 15.35 -12.93
N ALA A 85 -9.25 16.67 -12.94
CA ALA A 85 -8.80 17.55 -14.01
C ALA A 85 -7.28 17.40 -14.25
N PRO A 86 -6.80 17.52 -15.50
CA PRO A 86 -5.39 17.46 -15.84
C PRO A 86 -4.67 18.77 -15.44
N GLU A 87 -4.82 19.18 -14.18
CA GLU A 87 -4.22 20.36 -13.60
C GLU A 87 -3.27 19.97 -12.47
N LEU A 88 -2.12 20.63 -12.41
CA LEU A 88 -1.07 20.31 -11.44
C LEU A 88 -1.60 20.34 -10.00
N ALA A 89 -2.30 21.40 -9.61
CA ALA A 89 -2.80 21.57 -8.25
C ALA A 89 -3.82 20.48 -7.87
N ALA A 90 -4.74 20.16 -8.80
CA ALA A 90 -5.75 19.12 -8.56
C ALA A 90 -5.11 17.73 -8.41
N ARG A 91 -4.18 17.36 -9.29
CA ARG A 91 -3.46 16.07 -9.22
C ARG A 91 -2.54 15.98 -8.00
N ALA A 92 -1.86 17.06 -7.63
CA ALA A 92 -1.05 17.13 -6.43
C ALA A 92 -1.90 16.94 -5.16
N SER A 93 -3.07 17.59 -5.11
CA SER A 93 -4.02 17.44 -4.01
C SER A 93 -4.53 15.99 -3.88
N VAL A 94 -4.81 15.31 -4.98
CA VAL A 94 -5.22 13.90 -4.97
C VAL A 94 -4.11 12.99 -4.45
N ILE A 95 -2.87 13.16 -4.92
CA ILE A 95 -1.73 12.37 -4.40
C ILE A 95 -1.53 12.62 -2.91
N ALA A 96 -1.53 13.89 -2.47
CA ALA A 96 -1.34 14.24 -1.08
C ALA A 96 -2.44 13.66 -0.19
N THR A 97 -3.69 13.79 -0.62
CA THR A 97 -4.86 13.23 0.07
C THR A 97 -4.76 11.72 0.16
N ALA A 98 -4.57 11.03 -0.97
CA ALA A 98 -4.52 9.58 -1.01
C ALA A 98 -3.39 9.01 -0.16
N TYR A 99 -2.21 9.64 -0.14
CA TYR A 99 -1.09 9.18 0.67
C TYR A 99 -1.36 9.36 2.17
N ILE A 100 -1.76 10.56 2.59
CA ILE A 100 -2.00 10.86 4.02
C ILE A 100 -3.18 10.05 4.55
N GLU A 101 -4.29 9.95 3.82
CA GLU A 101 -5.44 9.12 4.18
C GLU A 101 -5.08 7.64 4.24
N CYS A 102 -4.25 7.17 3.29
CA CYS A 102 -3.76 5.81 3.31
C CYS A 102 -3.07 5.54 4.64
N VAL A 103 -2.17 6.40 5.13
CA VAL A 103 -1.46 6.17 6.41
C VAL A 103 -2.35 6.35 7.64
N LEU A 104 -3.27 7.33 7.64
CA LEU A 104 -4.11 7.61 8.80
C LEU A 104 -5.24 6.60 9.00
N PHE A 105 -5.83 6.09 7.91
CA PHE A 105 -7.00 5.23 7.96
C PHE A 105 -6.69 3.74 7.77
N GLN A 106 -5.46 3.29 8.08
CA GLN A 106 -5.07 1.89 7.90
C GLN A 106 -5.77 0.87 8.83
N GLY A 107 -6.76 1.30 9.61
CA GLY A 107 -7.41 0.45 10.61
C GLY A 107 -6.43 -0.01 11.69
N ARG A 108 -6.83 -1.01 12.47
CA ARG A 108 -5.94 -1.60 13.49
C ARG A 108 -5.01 -2.66 12.90
N GLU A 109 -5.39 -3.24 11.78
CA GLU A 109 -4.76 -4.41 11.22
C GLU A 109 -3.40 -4.10 10.59
N MET A 110 -3.27 -2.99 9.85
CA MET A 110 -2.03 -2.66 9.15
C MET A 110 -0.88 -2.27 10.08
N PRO A 111 -1.06 -1.41 11.10
CA PRO A 111 0.02 -1.09 12.03
C PRO A 111 0.53 -2.34 12.77
N SER A 112 -0.36 -3.24 13.17
CA SER A 112 0.01 -4.51 13.79
C SER A 112 0.75 -5.45 12.82
N LEU A 113 0.33 -5.50 11.55
CA LEU A 113 1.02 -6.25 10.50
C LEU A 113 2.43 -5.71 10.25
N LEU A 114 2.58 -4.38 10.13
CA LEU A 114 3.87 -3.71 9.95
C LEU A 114 4.79 -3.92 11.16
N ALA A 115 4.24 -3.90 12.38
CA ALA A 115 4.99 -4.21 13.59
C ALA A 115 5.50 -5.66 13.59
N ALA A 116 4.67 -6.63 13.16
CA ALA A 116 5.07 -8.03 13.05
C ALA A 116 6.12 -8.28 11.95
N LEU A 117 6.17 -7.42 10.93
CA LEU A 117 7.18 -7.42 9.88
C LEU A 117 8.44 -6.62 10.24
N ALA A 118 8.46 -5.87 11.34
CA ALA A 118 9.56 -5.00 11.69
C ALA A 118 10.87 -5.80 11.85
N GLY A 119 11.94 -5.35 11.19
CA GLY A 119 13.25 -6.01 11.20
C GLY A 119 13.38 -7.21 10.26
N THR A 120 12.35 -7.53 9.46
CA THR A 120 12.41 -8.60 8.46
C THR A 120 12.91 -8.09 7.10
N PRO A 121 13.65 -8.90 6.30
CA PRO A 121 14.06 -8.52 4.95
C PRO A 121 12.87 -8.35 3.99
N GLU A 122 11.75 -9.00 4.25
CA GLU A 122 10.52 -8.86 3.48
C GLU A 122 9.96 -7.43 3.56
N LEU A 123 9.98 -6.81 4.76
CA LEU A 123 9.51 -5.44 4.93
C LEU A 123 10.38 -4.43 4.18
N GLU A 124 11.70 -4.58 4.28
CA GLU A 124 12.65 -3.71 3.58
C GLU A 124 12.52 -3.83 2.06
N THR A 125 12.28 -5.05 1.57
CA THR A 125 11.99 -5.30 0.15
C THR A 125 10.70 -4.61 -0.28
N ILE A 126 9.63 -4.78 0.50
CA ILE A 126 8.33 -4.15 0.26
C ILE A 126 8.44 -2.62 0.23
N ARG A 127 9.09 -2.01 1.23
CA ARG A 127 9.26 -0.55 1.31
C ARG A 127 10.00 -0.01 0.10
N ARG A 128 11.07 -0.70 -0.31
CA ARG A 128 11.85 -0.32 -1.49
C ARG A 128 11.03 -0.44 -2.77
N GLU A 129 10.30 -1.54 -2.96
CA GLU A 129 9.43 -1.74 -4.12
C GLU A 129 8.35 -0.66 -4.19
N TYR A 130 7.64 -0.44 -3.08
CA TYR A 130 6.64 0.62 -2.94
C TYR A 130 7.20 2.00 -3.28
N ALA A 131 8.36 2.35 -2.72
CA ALA A 131 8.99 3.64 -2.96
C ALA A 131 9.32 3.84 -4.46
N VAL A 132 9.89 2.83 -5.10
CA VAL A 132 10.22 2.85 -6.54
C VAL A 132 8.96 2.99 -7.39
N ASP A 133 7.92 2.22 -7.11
CA ASP A 133 6.66 2.23 -7.86
C ASP A 133 5.93 3.58 -7.69
N PHE A 134 5.85 4.08 -6.46
CA PHE A 134 5.23 5.37 -6.16
C PHE A 134 5.98 6.54 -6.83
N ILE A 135 7.32 6.54 -6.79
CA ILE A 135 8.15 7.54 -7.45
C ILE A 135 7.97 7.47 -8.97
N GLY A 136 7.95 6.27 -9.56
CA GLY A 136 7.72 6.06 -10.99
C GLY A 136 6.34 6.55 -11.44
N LYS A 137 5.32 6.33 -10.62
CA LYS A 137 3.97 6.85 -10.82
C LYS A 137 3.94 8.38 -10.77
N CYS A 138 4.53 9.00 -9.74
CA CYS A 138 4.58 10.46 -9.62
C CYS A 138 5.31 11.11 -10.81
N ARG A 139 6.42 10.51 -11.24
CA ARG A 139 7.17 10.93 -12.43
C ARG A 139 6.28 10.97 -13.66
N THR A 140 5.56 9.89 -13.94
CA THR A 140 4.63 9.80 -15.09
C THR A 140 3.48 10.79 -14.96
N LEU A 141 2.90 10.89 -13.76
CA LEU A 141 1.74 11.73 -13.48
C LEU A 141 2.03 13.22 -13.70
N PHE A 142 3.21 13.68 -13.29
CA PHE A 142 3.58 15.09 -13.32
C PHE A 142 4.42 15.51 -14.54
N ALA A 143 4.88 14.57 -15.36
CA ALA A 143 5.64 14.86 -16.58
C ALA A 143 4.99 15.94 -17.48
N PRO A 144 3.65 15.98 -17.69
CA PRO A 144 3.03 17.02 -18.53
C PRO A 144 3.14 18.46 -17.99
N PHE A 145 3.49 18.63 -16.71
CA PHE A 145 3.59 19.95 -16.06
C PHE A 145 5.04 20.42 -15.88
N CYS A 146 6.02 19.62 -16.28
CA CYS A 146 7.43 19.89 -16.06
C CYS A 146 8.05 20.58 -17.28
N GLY A 147 9.00 21.49 -17.06
CA GLY A 147 9.83 22.08 -18.12
C GLY A 147 11.00 21.16 -18.52
N GLU A 148 11.54 20.45 -17.54
CA GLU A 148 12.56 19.41 -17.68
C GLU A 148 12.14 18.13 -16.97
N PRO A 149 12.63 16.94 -17.39
CA PRO A 149 12.31 15.69 -16.70
C PRO A 149 12.68 15.72 -15.21
N LEU A 150 11.76 15.27 -14.35
CA LEU A 150 12.01 15.16 -12.91
C LEU A 150 13.24 14.28 -12.63
N ARG A 151 14.15 14.72 -11.76
CA ARG A 151 15.28 13.88 -11.33
C ARG A 151 14.85 12.97 -10.17
N ASP A 152 15.61 11.93 -9.89
CA ASP A 152 15.27 10.99 -8.81
C ASP A 152 15.32 11.66 -7.43
N ALA A 153 16.33 12.49 -7.16
CA ALA A 153 16.52 13.09 -5.84
C ALA A 153 15.32 13.95 -5.36
N PRO A 154 14.73 14.84 -6.17
CA PRO A 154 13.50 15.55 -5.78
C PRO A 154 12.30 14.63 -5.51
N LEU A 155 12.15 13.53 -6.26
CA LEU A 155 11.07 12.57 -6.06
C LEU A 155 11.24 11.80 -4.73
N TRP A 156 12.47 11.40 -4.41
CA TRP A 156 12.80 10.82 -3.10
C TRP A 156 12.59 11.82 -1.96
N ALA A 157 12.93 13.09 -2.16
CA ALA A 157 12.67 14.14 -1.17
C ALA A 157 11.16 14.34 -0.94
N MET A 158 10.36 14.31 -2.00
CA MET A 158 8.89 14.38 -1.90
C MET A 158 8.31 13.18 -1.15
N LEU A 159 8.79 11.96 -1.43
CA LEU A 159 8.37 10.76 -0.69
C LEU A 159 8.74 10.85 0.79
N GLY A 160 9.96 11.27 1.12
CA GLY A 160 10.39 11.46 2.51
C GLY A 160 9.57 12.53 3.24
N ALA A 161 9.17 13.60 2.54
CA ALA A 161 8.24 14.60 3.09
C ALA A 161 6.86 13.97 3.35
N ALA A 162 6.34 13.16 2.44
CA ALA A 162 5.06 12.46 2.62
C ALA A 162 5.08 11.54 3.85
N GLU A 163 6.14 10.73 4.01
CA GLU A 163 6.35 9.86 5.17
C GLU A 163 6.42 10.65 6.48
N GLY A 164 7.22 11.72 6.50
CA GLY A 164 7.40 12.56 7.68
C GLY A 164 6.12 13.28 8.10
N LEU A 165 5.37 13.83 7.13
CA LEU A 165 4.08 14.49 7.38
C LEU A 165 3.02 13.49 7.87
N ALA A 166 2.96 12.31 7.26
CA ALA A 166 2.04 11.26 7.70
C ALA A 166 2.35 10.80 9.13
N TRP A 167 3.64 10.59 9.46
CA TRP A 167 4.07 10.25 10.80
C TRP A 167 3.70 11.35 11.82
N ALA A 168 3.96 12.62 11.49
CA ALA A 168 3.62 13.75 12.36
C ALA A 168 2.10 13.84 12.61
N ALA A 169 1.28 13.56 11.59
CA ALA A 169 -0.18 13.52 11.71
C ALA A 169 -0.65 12.36 12.58
N VAL A 170 -0.08 11.16 12.43
CA VAL A 170 -0.38 9.99 13.29
C VAL A 170 -0.07 10.30 14.76
N GLN A 171 1.03 10.99 15.03
CA GLN A 171 1.42 11.40 16.38
C GLN A 171 0.59 12.57 16.93
N GLY A 172 -0.31 13.15 16.14
CA GLY A 172 -1.11 14.32 16.51
C GLY A 172 -0.29 15.62 16.61
N ALA A 173 0.94 15.65 16.10
CA ALA A 173 1.78 16.84 16.09
C ALA A 173 1.30 17.90 15.08
N ILE A 174 0.63 17.44 14.01
CA ILE A 174 -0.08 18.28 13.04
C ILE A 174 -1.43 17.65 12.71
N SER A 175 -2.37 18.44 12.20
CA SER A 175 -3.64 17.92 11.71
C SER A 175 -3.50 17.20 10.36
N GLU A 176 -4.47 16.34 10.05
CA GLU A 176 -4.60 15.72 8.73
C GLU A 176 -4.66 16.76 7.59
N SER A 177 -5.40 17.86 7.78
CA SER A 177 -5.49 18.93 6.78
C SER A 177 -4.12 19.57 6.52
N GLN A 178 -3.38 19.89 7.58
CA GLN A 178 -2.03 20.46 7.47
C GLN A 178 -1.08 19.51 6.74
N ALA A 179 -1.13 18.21 7.03
CA ALA A 179 -0.30 17.22 6.34
C ALA A 179 -0.63 17.13 4.84
N LYS A 180 -1.92 17.14 4.48
CA LYS A 180 -2.38 17.12 3.08
C LYS A 180 -1.99 18.40 2.34
N GLU A 181 -2.20 19.56 2.95
CA GLU A 181 -1.89 20.86 2.37
C GLU A 181 -0.37 21.02 2.13
N GLU A 182 0.45 20.67 3.12
CA GLU A 182 1.90 20.78 3.02
C GLU A 182 2.47 19.82 1.97
N LEU A 183 1.99 18.56 1.95
CA LEU A 183 2.43 17.61 0.93
C LEU A 183 2.04 18.07 -0.49
N CYS A 184 0.84 18.64 -0.65
CA CYS A 184 0.42 19.24 -1.91
C CYS A 184 1.37 20.38 -2.34
N ALA A 185 1.73 21.27 -1.40
CA ALA A 185 2.68 22.36 -1.64
C ALA A 185 4.07 21.84 -2.05
N VAL A 186 4.59 20.81 -1.37
CA VAL A 186 5.87 20.15 -1.69
C VAL A 186 5.86 19.60 -3.12
N ILE A 187 4.79 18.90 -3.52
CA ILE A 187 4.65 18.36 -4.88
C ILE A 187 4.65 19.49 -5.92
N ILE A 188 3.87 20.55 -5.69
CA ILE A 188 3.80 21.70 -6.61
C ILE A 188 5.17 22.39 -6.71
N ALA A 189 5.86 22.59 -5.59
CA ALA A 189 7.18 23.20 -5.56
C ALA A 189 8.22 22.36 -6.32
N MET A 190 8.19 21.03 -6.14
CA MET A 190 9.04 20.09 -6.86
C MET A 190 8.86 20.21 -8.38
N VAL A 191 7.61 20.24 -8.85
CA VAL A 191 7.30 20.36 -10.29
C VAL A 191 7.71 21.73 -10.81
N ARG A 192 7.38 22.82 -10.11
CA ARG A 192 7.74 24.19 -10.52
C ARG A 192 9.25 24.40 -10.59
N ALA A 193 10.05 23.71 -9.78
CA ALA A 193 11.50 23.79 -9.83
C ALA A 193 12.10 23.26 -11.15
N THR A 194 11.32 22.54 -11.96
CA THR A 194 11.73 22.09 -13.31
C THR A 194 11.45 23.13 -14.40
N LEU A 195 10.71 24.19 -14.10
CA LEU A 195 10.41 25.24 -15.05
C LEU A 195 11.62 26.19 -15.17
N PRO A 196 11.85 26.78 -16.35
CA PRO A 196 12.93 27.74 -16.53
C PRO A 196 12.76 28.92 -15.55
N ARG A 197 13.85 29.27 -14.87
CA ARG A 197 13.91 30.51 -14.08
C ARG A 197 14.08 31.65 -15.07
N GLY A 198 12.99 32.39 -15.31
CA GLY A 198 13.00 33.62 -16.10
C GLY A 198 13.81 34.73 -15.45
#